data_AF-A0A133NBC4-F1
#
_entry.id   AF-A0A133NBC4-F1
#
_cell.length_a   1.000
_cell.length_b   1.000
_cell.length_c   1.000
_cell.angle_alpha   90.00
_cell.angle_beta   90.00
_cell.angle_gamma   90.00
#
_symmetry.space_group_name_H-M   'P 1'
#
loop_
_entity.id
_entity.type
_entity.pdbx_description
1 polymer ?
#
loop_
_entity_poly.entity_id
_entity_poly.type
_entity_poly.pdbx_seq_one_letter_code
_entity_poly.pdbx_strand_id
1 'polypeptide(L)' 'MDRHFTVSVFIVCKDKVLLHLHKKAKKMLPLGGHIEVSEN' A
#
# COMPACT_ATOMS: atom_id res chain seq x y z
N MET A 1 -1.05 22.11 10.37
CA MET A 1 -0.08 21.35 9.55
C MET A 1 -0.66 19.96 9.40
N ASP A 2 -1.39 19.72 8.32
CA ASP A 2 -1.88 18.40 7.95
C ASP A 2 -0.69 17.56 7.48
N ARG A 3 -0.50 16.38 8.08
CA ARG A 3 0.55 15.44 7.69
C ARG A 3 -0.09 14.32 6.90
N HIS A 4 0.30 14.20 5.63
CA HIS A 4 -0.10 13.11 4.77
C HIS A 4 0.90 11.96 4.92
N PHE A 5 0.56 10.95 5.72
CA PHE A 5 1.34 9.74 5.82
C PHE A 5 0.75 8.66 4.92
N THR A 6 1.62 7.82 4.35
CA THR A 6 1.22 6.64 3.59
C THR A 6 1.89 5.40 4.13
N VAL A 7 1.20 4.27 3.98
CA VAL A 7 1.73 2.95 4.32
C VAL A 7 1.77 2.07 3.07
N SER A 8 2.67 1.08 3.10
CA SER A 8 2.75 0.04 2.09
C SER A 8 3.09 -1.29 2.75
N VAL A 9 2.39 -2.34 2.37
CA VAL A 9 2.48 -3.68 2.95
C VAL A 9 2.76 -4.69 1.85
N PHE A 10 3.78 -5.51 2.07
CA PHE A 10 4.07 -6.69 1.27
C PHE A 10 3.54 -7.92 2.00
N ILE A 11 2.48 -8.53 1.47
CA ILE A 11 1.91 -9.75 2.03
C ILE A 11 2.62 -10.94 1.40
N VAL A 12 3.35 -11.71 2.22
CA VAL A 12 4.06 -12.93 1.80
C VAL A 12 3.27 -14.16 2.23
N CYS A 13 3.05 -15.09 1.31
CA CYS A 13 2.43 -16.38 1.57
C CYS A 13 3.26 -17.48 0.90
N LYS A 14 3.89 -18.34 1.72
CA LYS A 14 4.95 -19.26 1.29
C LYS A 14 6.05 -18.47 0.56
N ASP A 15 6.40 -18.87 -0.65
CA ASP A 15 7.44 -18.23 -1.48
C ASP A 15 6.88 -17.19 -2.48
N LYS A 16 5.69 -16.64 -2.21
CA LYS A 16 5.01 -15.66 -3.09
C LYS A 16 4.67 -14.37 -2.35
N VAL A 17 4.70 -13.25 -3.07
CA VAL A 17 4.31 -11.92 -2.58
C VAL A 17 3.11 -11.38 -3.36
N LEU A 18 2.16 -10.77 -2.65
CA LEU A 18 1.00 -10.13 -3.24
C LEU A 18 1.31 -8.69 -3.64
N LEU A 19 0.99 -8.36 -4.89
CA LEU A 19 1.02 -7.01 -5.45
C LEU A 19 -0.28 -6.79 -6.25
N HIS A 20 -0.72 -5.54 -6.41
CA HIS A 20 -1.82 -5.19 -7.30
C HIS A 20 -1.36 -4.32 -8.47
N LEU A 21 -2.04 -4.43 -9.62
CA LEU A 21 -1.82 -3.53 -10.76
C LEU A 21 -2.52 -2.19 -10.49
N HIS A 22 -1.75 -1.14 -10.27
CA HIS A 22 -2.29 0.21 -10.07
C HIS A 22 -2.88 0.74 -11.38
N LYS A 23 -4.20 0.91 -11.43
CA LYS A 23 -4.98 1.16 -12.66
C LYS A 23 -4.48 2.35 -13.49
N LYS A 24 -4.08 3.44 -12.82
CA LYS A 24 -3.60 4.69 -13.44
C LYS A 24 -2.13 4.65 -13.80
N ALA A 25 -1.28 4.11 -12.91
CA ALA A 25 0.17 4.10 -13.09
C ALA A 25 0.65 2.92 -13.96
N LYS A 26 -0.20 1.91 -14.19
CA LYS A 26 0.12 0.68 -14.92
C LYS A 26 1.36 -0.05 -14.36
N LYS A 27 1.54 -0.02 -13.04
CA LYS A 27 2.65 -0.65 -12.32
C LYS A 27 2.12 -1.60 -11.24
N MET A 28 2.87 -2.67 -10.95
CA MET A 28 2.60 -3.54 -9.81
C MET A 28 3.10 -2.84 -8.55
N LEU A 29 2.21 -2.64 -7.57
CA LEU A 29 2.53 -1.98 -6.31
C LEU A 29 2.12 -2.87 -5.13
N PRO A 30 2.81 -2.74 -3.98
CA PRO A 30 2.32 -3.31 -2.72
C PRO A 30 0.95 -2.73 -2.38
N LEU A 31 0.22 -3.42 -1.50
CA LEU A 31 -1.02 -2.87 -0.94
C LEU A 31 -0.67 -1.69 -0.03
N GLY A 32 -1.50 -0.66 0.03
CA GLY A 32 -1.20 0.53 0.80
C GLY A 32 -2.20 1.66 0.58
N GLY A 33 -2.03 2.73 1.33
CA GLY A 33 -2.97 3.86 1.35
C GLY A 33 -2.48 5.02 2.21
N HIS A 34 -3.30 6.08 2.28
CA HIS A 34 -3.13 7.14 3.27
C HIS A 34 -3.53 6.63 4.65
N ILE A 35 -2.82 7.09 5.68
CA ILE A 35 -3.23 6.91 7.06
C ILE A 35 -4.27 7.98 7.39
N GLU A 36 -5.43 7.56 7.86
CA GLU A 36 -6.47 8.47 8.32
C GLU A 36 -6.15 9.02 9.72
N VAL A 37 -6.73 10.17 10.07
CA VAL A 37 -6.48 10.78 11.40
C VAL A 37 -7.03 9.85 12.48
N SER A 38 -6.15 9.40 13.38
CA SER A 38 -6.42 8.43 14.47
C SER A 38 -6.53 6.96 14.03
N GLU A 39 -6.05 6.62 12.83
CA GLU A 39 -5.79 5.22 12.45
C GLU A 39 -4.49 4.73 13.10
N ASN A 40 -4.52 3.53 13.68
CA ASN A 40 -3.39 2.88 14.39
C ASN A 40 -2.79 1.74 13.56
#